data_AF-A0A2I1CMC2-F1
#
_entry.id   AF-A0A2I1CMC2-F1
#
_cell.length_a   1.000
_cell.length_b   1.000
_cell.length_c   1.000
_cell.angle_alpha   90.00
_cell.angle_beta   90.00
_cell.angle_gamma   90.00
#
_symmetry.space_group_name_H-M   'P 1'
#
loop_
_entity.id
_entity.type
_entity.pdbx_description
1 polymer ?
#
loop_
_entity_poly.entity_id
_entity_poly.type
_entity_poly.pdbx_seq_one_letter_code
_entity_poly.pdbx_strand_id
1 'polypeptide(L)'
;MRISKLIMAASAAGLVSALPVREMAKKRSSGFTWVGVNESGAEFGSSIPGTLGTDYTWPDTSKIQTLRDAGMNIFRVPFLMERLVPSSMTGTPDATYLSDLKKVGPSHLLDVMRC
;
A
#
# COMPACT_ATOMS: atom_id res chain seq x y z
N MET A 1 -5.14 43.56 61.46
CA MET A 1 -5.45 42.15 61.08
C MET A 1 -5.70 42.04 59.57
N ARG A 2 -4.66 42.11 58.72
CA ARG A 2 -4.78 41.92 57.25
C ARG A 2 -3.46 41.44 56.62
N ILE A 3 -2.77 40.49 57.24
CA ILE A 3 -1.53 39.91 56.68
C ILE A 3 -1.52 38.36 56.74
N SER A 4 -2.39 37.76 57.55
CA SER A 4 -2.40 36.30 57.78
C SER A 4 -3.02 35.45 56.67
N LYS A 5 -3.47 36.03 55.54
CA LYS A 5 -4.12 35.27 54.46
C LYS A 5 -3.22 34.95 53.26
N LEU A 6 -1.96 35.39 53.25
CA LEU A 6 -1.06 35.17 52.11
C LEU A 6 -0.15 33.93 52.20
N ILE A 7 -0.17 33.20 53.32
CA ILE A 7 0.74 32.05 53.52
C ILE A 7 0.07 30.69 53.15
N MET A 8 -1.23 30.68 52.87
CA MET A 8 -2.00 29.49 52.46
C MET A 8 -2.28 29.46 50.94
N ALA A 9 -1.27 29.71 50.10
CA ALA A 9 -1.42 29.60 48.65
C ALA A 9 -0.24 28.94 47.91
N ALA A 10 0.75 28.39 48.64
CA ALA A 10 1.98 27.92 48.03
C ALA A 10 2.28 26.42 48.25
N SER A 11 1.28 25.58 48.55
CA SER A 11 1.52 24.15 48.82
C SER A 11 0.52 23.19 48.18
N ALA A 12 0.16 23.44 46.92
CA ALA A 12 -0.52 22.44 46.09
C ALA A 12 0.03 22.34 44.65
N ALA A 13 0.96 23.21 44.24
CA ALA A 13 1.57 23.16 42.91
C ALA A 13 2.82 22.26 42.83
N GLY A 14 3.24 21.64 43.94
CA GLY A 14 4.50 20.89 44.03
C GLY A 14 4.45 19.40 43.72
N LEU A 15 3.28 18.81 43.43
CA LEU A 15 3.12 17.35 43.31
C LEU A 15 2.81 16.84 41.89
N VAL A 16 2.73 17.69 40.87
CA VAL A 16 2.41 17.26 39.49
C VAL A 16 3.65 16.88 38.66
N SER A 17 4.86 17.15 39.15
CA SER A 17 6.10 16.94 38.36
C SER A 17 6.62 15.50 38.33
N ALA A 18 5.95 14.54 38.96
CA ALA A 18 6.37 13.14 38.99
C ALA A 18 5.34 12.18 38.39
N LEU A 19 4.34 12.67 37.65
CA LEU A 19 3.68 11.78 36.71
C LEU A 19 4.74 11.36 35.70
N PRO A 20 5.00 10.05 35.50
CA PRO A 20 5.74 9.66 34.32
C PRO A 20 4.98 10.31 33.17
N VAL A 21 5.64 11.24 32.46
CA VAL A 21 5.23 11.53 31.10
C VAL A 21 5.24 10.14 30.50
N ARG A 22 4.03 9.60 30.29
CA ARG A 22 3.88 8.45 29.41
C ARG A 22 4.42 9.02 28.12
N GLU A 23 5.71 8.79 27.85
CA GLU A 23 6.15 8.70 26.48
C GLU A 23 5.10 7.77 25.90
N MET A 24 4.21 8.35 25.11
CA MET A 24 3.34 7.60 24.24
C MET A 24 4.34 6.90 23.36
N ALA A 25 4.80 5.73 23.81
CA ALA A 25 5.81 4.93 23.14
C ALA A 25 5.33 4.90 21.72
N LYS A 26 6.05 5.61 20.84
CA LYS A 26 5.67 5.86 19.45
C LYS A 26 5.14 4.53 18.98
N LYS A 27 3.83 4.44 18.72
CA LYS A 27 3.16 3.16 18.44
C LYS A 27 4.03 2.52 17.37
N ARG A 28 4.86 1.53 17.75
CA ARG A 28 5.71 0.88 16.75
C ARG A 28 4.68 0.39 15.75
N SER A 29 4.85 0.76 14.48
CA SER A 29 4.08 0.14 13.42
C SER A 29 4.41 -1.34 13.50
N SER A 30 3.63 -2.09 14.28
CA SER A 30 3.73 -3.53 14.40
C SER A 30 3.00 -4.21 13.24
N GLY A 31 2.63 -3.43 12.22
CA GLY A 31 2.06 -3.91 10.98
C GLY A 31 3.17 -4.41 10.05
N PHE A 32 2.78 -5.27 9.11
CA PHE A 32 3.66 -5.71 8.05
C PHE A 32 4.11 -4.53 7.19
N THR A 33 5.35 -4.58 6.68
CA THR A 33 5.87 -3.62 5.71
C THR A 33 4.98 -3.57 4.46
N TRP A 34 4.42 -4.71 4.05
CA TRP A 34 3.54 -4.83 2.90
C TRP A 34 2.26 -5.59 3.25
N VAL A 35 1.12 -5.00 2.93
CA VAL A 35 -0.21 -5.58 3.04
C VAL A 35 -0.98 -5.22 1.78
N GLY A 36 -1.54 -6.23 1.12
CA GLY A 36 -2.37 -6.01 -0.04
C GLY A 36 -2.82 -7.30 -0.68
N VAL A 37 -3.16 -7.23 -1.97
CA VAL A 37 -3.92 -8.27 -2.65
C VAL A 37 -3.30 -8.69 -3.98
N ASN A 38 -3.77 -9.81 -4.52
CA ASN A 38 -3.46 -10.22 -5.87
C ASN A 38 -4.56 -9.69 -6.80
N GLU A 39 -4.17 -8.99 -7.86
CA GLU A 39 -5.05 -8.46 -8.90
C GLU A 39 -5.02 -9.40 -10.11
N SER A 40 -5.80 -10.46 -10.02
CA SER A 40 -5.94 -11.49 -11.05
C SER A 40 -6.76 -11.03 -12.25
N GLY A 41 -6.52 -11.68 -13.39
CA GLY A 41 -7.29 -11.55 -14.63
C GLY A 41 -6.44 -11.74 -15.88
N ALA A 42 -5.19 -11.27 -15.87
CA ALA A 42 -4.30 -11.31 -17.03
C ALA A 42 -3.75 -12.72 -17.31
N GLU A 43 -3.83 -13.59 -16.30
CA GLU A 43 -3.51 -15.01 -16.32
C GLU A 43 -4.70 -15.93 -16.64
N PHE A 44 -5.91 -15.38 -16.76
CA PHE A 44 -7.11 -16.20 -16.95
C PHE A 44 -7.13 -16.89 -18.31
N GLY A 45 -7.87 -17.99 -18.38
CA GLY A 45 -8.04 -18.78 -19.59
C GLY A 45 -6.82 -19.64 -19.94
N SER A 46 -7.06 -20.79 -20.57
CA SER A 46 -6.01 -21.71 -21.04
C SER A 46 -5.62 -21.47 -22.50
N SER A 47 -6.34 -20.60 -23.21
CA SER A 47 -6.03 -20.21 -24.59
C SER A 47 -4.79 -19.32 -24.62
N ILE A 48 -3.76 -19.76 -25.35
CA ILE A 48 -2.50 -19.03 -25.56
C ILE A 48 -2.36 -18.74 -27.07
N PRO A 49 -2.23 -17.47 -27.50
CA PRO A 49 -2.15 -16.25 -26.69
C PRO A 49 -3.50 -15.80 -26.10
N GLY A 50 -4.63 -16.26 -26.64
CA GLY A 50 -5.98 -15.86 -26.19
C GLY A 50 -6.35 -14.42 -26.58
N THR A 51 -7.58 -14.02 -26.27
CA THR A 51 -8.14 -12.71 -26.64
C THR A 51 -8.51 -11.88 -25.41
N LEU A 52 -8.10 -10.60 -25.40
CA LEU A 52 -8.48 -9.65 -24.35
C LEU A 52 -10.01 -9.48 -24.30
N GLY A 53 -10.58 -9.57 -23.10
CA GLY A 53 -12.02 -9.47 -22.85
C GLY A 53 -12.80 -10.77 -23.03
N THR A 54 -12.16 -11.85 -23.51
CA THR A 54 -12.75 -13.20 -23.61
C THR A 54 -11.98 -14.21 -22.78
N ASP A 55 -10.70 -14.41 -23.11
CA ASP A 55 -9.85 -15.39 -22.41
C ASP A 55 -9.18 -14.77 -21.18
N TYR A 56 -8.84 -13.49 -21.23
CA TYR A 56 -8.19 -12.76 -20.13
C TYR A 56 -8.64 -11.31 -20.06
N THR A 57 -8.46 -10.68 -18.90
CA THR A 57 -8.78 -9.26 -18.68
C THR A 57 -7.72 -8.60 -17.81
N TRP A 58 -7.52 -7.30 -17.98
CA TRP A 58 -6.67 -6.53 -17.07
C TRP A 58 -7.48 -6.02 -15.88
N PRO A 59 -6.87 -5.96 -14.68
CA PRO A 59 -7.52 -5.37 -13.52
C PRO A 59 -7.75 -3.87 -13.71
N ASP A 60 -8.87 -3.38 -13.18
CA ASP A 60 -9.29 -1.98 -13.30
C ASP A 60 -8.54 -1.11 -12.29
N THR A 61 -7.86 -0.07 -12.78
CA THR A 61 -7.05 0.85 -11.96
C THR A 61 -7.89 1.63 -10.94
N SER A 62 -9.19 1.83 -11.18
CA SER A 62 -10.10 2.47 -10.22
C SER A 62 -10.36 1.59 -8.98
N LYS A 63 -10.39 0.26 -9.17
CA LYS A 63 -10.55 -0.70 -8.08
C LYS A 63 -9.27 -0.79 -7.25
N ILE A 64 -8.13 -0.78 -7.91
CA ILE A 64 -6.82 -0.70 -7.25
C ILE A 64 -6.73 0.58 -6.40
N GLN A 65 -7.19 1.73 -6.91
CA GLN A 65 -7.23 2.97 -6.13
C GLN A 65 -8.07 2.83 -4.85
N THR A 66 -9.25 2.21 -4.95
CA THR A 66 -10.13 1.99 -3.78
C THR A 66 -9.43 1.16 -2.71
N LEU A 67 -8.66 0.14 -3.11
CA LEU A 67 -7.91 -0.72 -2.18
C LEU A 67 -6.71 0.00 -1.56
N ARG A 68 -6.10 0.94 -2.28
CA ARG A 68 -5.07 1.84 -1.72
C ARG A 68 -5.64 2.80 -0.70
N ASP A 69 -6.80 3.38 -0.99
CA ASP A 69 -7.49 4.30 -0.09
C ASP A 69 -7.91 3.57 1.21
N ALA A 70 -8.15 2.25 1.12
CA ALA A 70 -8.36 1.37 2.27
C ALA A 70 -7.08 1.01 3.05
N GLY A 71 -5.89 1.41 2.56
CA GLY A 71 -4.60 1.26 3.25
C GLY A 71 -3.70 0.12 2.75
N MET A 72 -4.00 -0.49 1.59
CA MET A 72 -3.12 -1.50 0.98
C MET A 72 -1.98 -0.84 0.19
N ASN A 73 -0.78 -1.41 0.29
CA ASN A 73 0.44 -0.83 -0.29
C ASN A 73 1.20 -1.77 -1.24
N ILE A 74 0.72 -2.99 -1.46
CA ILE A 74 1.29 -3.93 -2.44
C ILE A 74 0.18 -4.59 -3.27
N PHE A 75 0.39 -4.66 -4.58
CA PHE A 75 -0.53 -5.34 -5.50
C PHE A 75 0.29 -6.27 -6.37
N ARG A 76 -0.04 -7.57 -6.31
CA ARG A 76 0.63 -8.58 -7.13
C ARG A 76 -0.24 -8.88 -8.34
N VAL A 77 0.28 -8.62 -9.53
CA VAL A 77 -0.43 -8.88 -10.80
C VAL A 77 0.14 -10.17 -11.41
N PRO A 78 -0.55 -11.32 -11.26
CA PRO A 78 -0.21 -12.52 -12.03
C PRO A 78 -0.45 -12.30 -13.52
N PHE A 79 0.44 -12.84 -14.36
CA PHE A 79 0.35 -12.82 -15.81
C PHE A 79 0.97 -14.10 -16.38
N LEU A 80 0.65 -14.45 -17.63
CA LEU A 80 1.24 -15.62 -18.30
C LEU A 80 2.49 -15.23 -19.07
N MET A 81 3.57 -15.98 -18.85
CA MET A 81 4.84 -15.77 -19.54
C MET A 81 4.72 -16.06 -21.03
N GLU A 82 3.87 -17.01 -21.41
CA GLU A 82 3.59 -17.43 -22.78
C GLU A 82 2.81 -16.36 -23.56
N ARG A 83 2.09 -15.47 -22.86
CA ARG A 83 1.46 -14.28 -23.48
C ARG A 83 2.44 -13.12 -23.58
N LEU A 84 3.31 -12.98 -22.58
CA LEU A 84 4.32 -11.92 -22.58
C LEU A 84 5.43 -12.17 -23.61
N VAL A 85 5.93 -13.42 -23.70
CA VAL A 85 6.99 -13.81 -24.63
C VAL A 85 6.59 -15.11 -25.32
N PRO A 86 5.83 -15.03 -26.43
CA PRO A 86 5.16 -16.18 -27.02
C PRO A 86 6.10 -17.18 -27.70
N SER A 87 7.26 -16.74 -28.19
CA SER A 87 8.14 -17.58 -29.01
C SER A 87 9.19 -18.35 -28.20
N SER A 88 9.89 -17.68 -27.28
CA SER A 88 10.92 -18.26 -26.42
C SER A 88 11.15 -17.36 -25.22
N MET A 89 11.63 -17.89 -24.09
CA MET A 89 11.90 -17.07 -22.89
C MET A 89 12.87 -15.90 -23.12
N THR A 90 13.74 -15.98 -24.12
CA THR A 90 14.70 -14.93 -24.50
C THR A 90 14.23 -14.10 -25.70
N GLY A 91 13.04 -14.37 -26.20
CA GLY A 91 12.45 -13.70 -27.36
C GLY A 91 11.98 -12.29 -27.07
N THR A 92 11.56 -11.60 -28.11
CA THR A 92 10.96 -10.27 -27.99
C THR A 92 9.60 -10.37 -27.32
N PRO A 93 9.33 -9.57 -26.26
CA PRO A 93 8.01 -9.52 -25.64
C PRO A 93 6.95 -9.01 -26.61
N ASP A 94 5.71 -9.49 -26.47
CA ASP A 94 4.58 -8.92 -27.18
C ASP A 94 4.37 -7.46 -26.74
N ALA A 95 4.42 -6.55 -27.71
CA ALA A 95 4.38 -5.11 -27.45
C ALA A 95 3.04 -4.66 -26.85
N THR A 96 1.94 -5.31 -27.23
CA THR A 96 0.60 -4.97 -26.75
C THR A 96 0.42 -5.43 -25.32
N TYR A 97 0.73 -6.70 -25.03
CA TYR A 97 0.63 -7.29 -23.70
C TYR A 97 1.57 -6.61 -22.71
N LEU A 98 2.80 -6.26 -23.12
CA LEU A 98 3.74 -5.50 -22.30
C LEU A 98 3.25 -4.05 -22.04
N SER A 99 2.64 -3.41 -23.03
CA SER A 99 2.07 -2.06 -22.88
C SER A 99 0.94 -2.05 -21.86
N ASP A 100 0.04 -3.03 -21.93
CA ASP A 100 -1.06 -3.14 -20.97
C ASP A 100 -0.57 -3.53 -19.57
N LEU A 101 0.41 -4.42 -19.47
CA LEU A 101 1.07 -4.73 -18.19
C LEU A 101 1.69 -3.47 -17.56
N LYS A 102 2.26 -2.57 -18.36
CA LYS A 102 2.83 -1.31 -17.86
C LYS A 102 1.77 -0.30 -17.43
N LYS A 103 0.58 -0.31 -18.03
CA LYS A 103 -0.55 0.55 -17.62
C LYS A 103 -1.04 0.15 -16.23
N VAL A 104 -1.15 -1.15 -15.97
CA VAL A 104 -1.50 -1.69 -14.65
C VAL A 104 -0.34 -1.55 -13.66
N GLY A 105 0.87 -1.83 -14.14
CA GLY A 105 2.13 -1.55 -13.46
C GLY A 105 2.43 -0.05 -13.41
N PRO A 106 3.69 0.39 -13.36
CA PRO A 106 4.22 1.55 -12.63
C PRO A 106 3.59 2.95 -12.77
N SER A 107 2.63 3.21 -13.67
CA SER A 107 1.98 4.52 -13.82
C SER A 107 1.28 5.02 -12.56
N HIS A 108 0.80 4.11 -11.71
CA HIS A 108 0.19 4.43 -10.42
C HIS A 108 1.13 4.20 -9.21
N LEU A 109 2.32 3.66 -9.42
CA LEU A 109 3.25 3.20 -8.36
C LEU A 109 4.37 4.20 -8.04
N LEU A 110 4.48 5.28 -8.82
CA LEU A 110 5.43 6.38 -8.57
C LEU A 110 5.19 7.10 -7.23
N ASP A 111 4.01 6.96 -6.60
CA ASP A 111 3.74 7.48 -5.25
C ASP A 111 4.14 6.53 -4.11
N VAL A 112 4.28 5.22 -4.36
CA VAL A 112 4.58 4.22 -3.32
C VAL A 112 6.08 3.89 -3.26
N MET A 113 6.84 4.20 -4.31
CA MET A 113 8.27 3.92 -4.40
C MET A 113 9.17 5.09 -3.95
N ARG A 114 8.64 6.03 -3.17
CA ARG A 114 9.44 6.91 -2.30
C ARG A 114 9.67 6.21 -0.96
N CYS A 115 10.61 5.27 -0.97
CA CYS A 115 11.43 4.98 0.21
C CYS A 115 12.83 5.50 -0.06
#